data_AF-A0A962M6D5-F1
#
_entry.id   AF-A0A962M6D5-F1
#
_cell.length_a   1.000
_cell.length_b   1.000
_cell.length_c   1.000
_cell.angle_alpha   90.00
_cell.angle_beta   90.00
_cell.angle_gamma   90.00
#
_symmetry.space_group_name_H-M   'P 1'
#
loop_
_entity.id
_entity.type
_entity.pdbx_description
1 polymer ?
#
loop_
_entity_poly.entity_id
_entity_poly.type
_entity_poly.pdbx_seq_one_letter_code
_entity_poly.pdbx_strand_id
1 'polypeptide(L)'
;MGTGYTRQSAGEILTGEIAEAADFNNEFNALEHAFNATTGHSHDGTSGEGPPIPLASSVTGTLPVANGGTGATTLTDGGVLLGSGTGAVTAMSVLSNGQIIVGDGTTDPVALSAFTAYNGYLKHELGGLEADVSAYDGLVKVSGGSTSAVTAPTGTIVGTSDSQTLTNKTITAADNTLTIASTDLSDSASITLNTATQTLTNKTIVAANNTITMASTDLSDTASITLNAAVQTLTNKTISAANNTITIASINNLLLDPGQQ
;
A
#
# COMPACT_ATOMS: atom_id res chain seq x y z
N MET A 1 28.54 21.55 60.79
CA MET A 1 29.40 20.37 60.54
C MET A 1 29.21 19.45 61.73
N GLY A 2 28.95 18.16 61.52
CA GLY A 2 28.99 17.19 62.62
C GLY A 2 30.35 17.35 63.31
N THR A 3 30.34 17.73 64.58
CA THR A 3 31.55 17.72 65.40
C THR A 3 31.81 16.25 65.69
N GLY A 4 32.94 15.72 65.18
CA GLY A 4 33.31 14.32 65.34
C GLY A 4 33.50 13.94 66.81
N TYR A 5 34.70 13.53 67.21
CA TYR A 5 34.95 13.21 68.61
C TYR A 5 34.54 14.38 69.53
N THR A 6 33.62 14.08 70.46
CA THR A 6 33.20 14.99 71.53
C THR A 6 33.89 14.54 72.81
N ARG A 7 34.65 15.44 73.44
CA ARG A 7 35.32 15.15 74.71
C ARG A 7 34.31 14.81 75.79
N GLN A 8 34.58 13.73 76.53
CA GLN A 8 33.69 13.24 77.59
C GLN A 8 34.02 13.87 78.94
N SER A 9 35.30 14.17 79.20
CA SER A 9 35.77 14.65 80.51
C SER A 9 36.19 16.12 80.46
N ALA A 10 35.33 16.96 79.89
CA ALA A 10 35.58 18.39 79.76
C ALA A 10 35.50 19.16 81.10
N GLY A 11 34.83 18.59 82.11
CA GLY A 11 34.70 19.18 83.45
C GLY A 11 35.71 18.65 84.47
N GLU A 12 36.27 17.46 84.22
CA GLU A 12 37.07 16.70 85.18
C GLU A 12 38.58 16.85 84.90
N ILE A 13 38.98 16.92 83.63
CA ILE A 13 40.38 17.15 83.23
C ILE A 13 40.61 18.64 82.99
N LEU A 14 40.74 19.39 84.08
CA LEU A 14 40.98 20.84 84.09
C LEU A 14 42.19 21.21 84.96
N THR A 15 42.78 22.39 84.73
CA THR A 15 43.92 22.87 85.52
C THR A 15 43.48 23.12 86.97
N GLY A 16 44.15 22.47 87.92
CA GLY A 16 43.84 22.57 89.35
C GLY A 16 42.92 21.47 89.86
N GLU A 17 42.30 20.68 88.97
CA GLU A 17 41.55 19.47 89.33
C GLU A 17 42.46 18.24 89.42
N ILE A 18 42.03 17.23 90.17
CA ILE A 18 42.72 15.93 90.24
C ILE A 18 42.11 15.05 89.14
N ALA A 19 42.91 14.65 88.15
CA ALA A 19 42.49 13.70 87.13
C ALA A 19 42.50 12.27 87.66
N GLU A 20 41.38 11.57 87.53
CA GLU A 20 41.24 10.16 87.89
C GLU A 20 41.41 9.24 86.68
N ALA A 21 41.71 7.96 86.93
CA ALA A 21 41.80 6.97 85.87
C ALA A 21 40.48 6.81 85.08
N ALA A 22 39.33 7.04 85.74
CA ALA A 22 38.02 6.99 85.11
C ALA A 22 37.87 8.04 84.00
N ASP A 23 38.42 9.24 84.18
CA ASP A 23 38.34 10.31 83.19
C ASP A 23 39.06 9.90 81.90
N PHE A 24 40.27 9.34 82.03
CA PHE A 24 41.02 8.85 80.88
C PHE A 24 40.33 7.66 80.21
N ASN A 25 39.79 6.72 80.98
CA ASN A 25 39.04 5.59 80.42
C ASN A 25 37.81 6.06 79.64
N ASN A 26 37.09 7.09 80.10
CA ASN A 26 35.96 7.66 79.37
C ASN A 26 36.39 8.21 78.01
N GLU A 27 37.50 8.95 77.95
CA GLU A 27 38.03 9.49 76.69
C GLU A 27 38.53 8.37 75.76
N PHE A 28 39.25 7.38 76.29
CA PHE A 28 39.77 6.26 75.49
C PHE A 28 38.67 5.34 74.98
N ASN A 29 37.64 5.06 75.78
CA ASN A 29 36.50 4.26 75.33
C ASN A 29 35.72 4.99 74.23
N ALA A 30 35.58 6.32 74.31
CA ALA A 30 34.95 7.11 73.25
C ALA A 30 35.76 7.05 71.94
N LEU A 31 37.09 7.09 72.02
CA LEU A 31 37.98 6.91 70.87
C LEU A 31 37.92 5.49 70.31
N GLU A 32 37.93 4.47 71.17
CA GLU A 32 37.78 3.06 70.78
C GLU A 32 36.47 2.85 70.02
N HIS A 33 35.36 3.41 70.53
CA HIS A 33 34.06 3.32 69.88
C HIS A 33 34.06 4.02 68.51
N ALA A 34 34.70 5.19 68.40
CA ALA A 34 34.81 5.93 67.14
C ALA A 34 35.62 5.20 66.05
N PHE A 35 36.60 4.37 66.45
CA PHE A 35 37.44 3.57 65.54
C PHE A 35 37.05 2.09 65.45
N ASN A 36 35.91 1.69 66.04
CA ASN A 36 35.44 0.32 65.97
C ASN A 36 35.11 -0.05 64.50
N ALA A 37 35.71 -1.11 63.99
CA ALA A 37 35.58 -1.51 62.58
C ALA A 37 34.16 -1.96 62.17
N THR A 38 33.30 -2.31 63.12
CA THR A 38 31.96 -2.84 62.87
C THR A 38 30.87 -1.80 63.12
N THR A 39 30.98 -1.02 64.21
CA THR A 39 29.96 -0.03 64.59
C THR A 39 30.32 1.40 64.17
N GLY A 40 31.61 1.77 64.22
CA GLY A 40 32.14 3.06 63.78
C GLY A 40 31.37 4.29 64.26
N HIS A 41 31.50 5.37 63.48
CA HIS A 41 30.58 6.51 63.48
C HIS A 41 29.82 6.56 62.15
N SER A 42 28.63 7.12 62.19
CA SER A 42 27.81 7.52 61.06
C SER A 42 28.26 8.86 60.47
N HIS A 43 27.80 9.15 59.24
CA HIS A 43 28.04 10.44 58.57
C HIS A 43 26.71 11.16 58.33
N ASP A 44 25.88 11.25 59.36
CA ASP A 44 24.58 11.93 59.28
C ASP A 44 24.63 13.40 59.72
N GLY A 45 25.78 13.84 60.24
CA GLY A 45 26.00 15.20 60.71
C GLY A 45 25.44 15.50 62.10
N THR A 46 24.98 14.50 62.85
CA THR A 46 24.62 14.65 64.26
C THR A 46 25.88 14.82 65.15
N SER A 47 25.70 15.12 66.43
CA SER A 47 26.80 15.38 67.36
C SER A 47 27.49 14.08 67.78
N GLY A 48 28.82 14.04 67.79
CA GLY A 48 29.58 12.81 68.05
C GLY A 48 29.86 11.99 66.79
N GLU A 49 29.23 12.37 65.68
CA GLU A 49 29.28 11.67 64.40
C GLU A 49 30.08 12.48 63.36
N GLY A 50 30.39 11.82 62.24
CA GLY A 50 31.07 12.45 61.13
C GLY A 50 30.17 13.46 60.42
N PRO A 51 30.75 14.51 59.79
CA PRO A 51 29.98 15.37 58.90
C PRO A 51 29.41 14.54 57.73
N PRO A 52 28.28 14.98 57.13
CA PRO A 52 27.72 14.31 55.96
C PRO A 52 28.75 14.20 54.84
N ILE A 53 28.85 13.02 54.22
CA ILE A 53 29.73 12.79 53.06
C ILE A 53 29.18 13.59 51.88
N PRO A 54 29.87 14.63 51.38
CA PRO A 54 29.40 15.36 50.22
C PRO A 54 29.63 14.51 48.96
N LEU A 55 28.56 13.93 48.39
CA LEU A 55 28.67 13.02 47.24
C LEU A 55 29.42 13.64 46.05
N ALA A 56 29.27 14.95 45.84
CA ALA A 56 29.90 15.66 44.71
C ALA A 56 31.43 15.79 44.81
N SER A 57 32.02 15.71 46.02
CA SER A 57 33.46 15.90 46.22
C SER A 57 34.15 14.70 46.87
N SER A 58 33.41 13.87 47.63
CA SER A 58 33.96 12.67 48.27
C SER A 58 33.90 11.42 47.40
N VAL A 59 33.02 11.37 46.40
CA VAL A 59 33.04 10.30 45.40
C VAL A 59 33.90 10.76 44.23
N THR A 60 35.11 10.22 44.13
CA THR A 60 35.98 10.44 42.97
C THR A 60 35.83 9.28 41.99
N GLY A 61 35.58 9.57 40.72
CA GLY A 61 35.38 8.55 39.68
C GLY A 61 33.93 8.07 39.59
N THR A 62 33.74 6.77 39.34
CA THR A 62 32.42 6.18 39.11
C THR A 62 31.85 5.59 40.39
N LEU A 63 30.61 5.97 40.73
CA LEU A 63 29.83 5.21 41.70
C LEU A 63 29.37 3.89 41.05
N PRO A 64 29.70 2.71 41.62
CA PRO A 64 29.26 1.43 41.06
C PRO A 64 27.74 1.31 41.01
N VAL A 65 27.22 0.57 40.03
CA VAL A 65 25.77 0.38 39.82
C VAL A 65 25.10 -0.31 41.00
N ALA A 66 25.77 -1.28 41.62
CA ALA A 66 25.28 -1.96 42.83
C ALA A 66 25.02 -0.99 44.00
N ASN A 67 25.62 0.20 43.97
CA ASN A 67 25.46 1.25 44.98
C ASN A 67 24.64 2.45 44.47
N GLY A 68 23.84 2.24 43.42
CA GLY A 68 22.94 3.27 42.87
C GLY A 68 23.58 4.25 41.87
N GLY A 69 24.83 4.02 41.47
CA GLY A 69 25.46 4.79 40.40
C GLY A 69 25.02 4.34 38.99
N THR A 70 25.41 5.10 37.97
CA THR A 70 25.17 4.74 36.55
C THR A 70 26.22 3.81 35.99
N GLY A 71 27.33 3.59 36.71
CA GLY A 71 28.50 2.88 36.19
C GLY A 71 29.32 3.69 35.18
N ALA A 72 29.04 4.98 35.00
CA ALA A 72 29.79 5.90 34.16
C ALA A 72 30.12 7.22 34.89
N THR A 73 31.26 7.83 34.59
CA THR A 73 31.63 9.16 35.13
C THR A 73 30.95 10.30 34.37
N THR A 74 30.63 10.08 33.09
CA THR A 74 29.97 11.03 32.19
C THR A 74 29.05 10.27 31.25
N LEU A 75 28.08 10.98 30.66
CA LEU A 75 27.14 10.42 29.70
C LEU A 75 27.29 11.16 28.36
N THR A 76 26.93 10.50 27.26
CA THR A 76 26.89 11.14 25.94
C THR A 76 25.83 12.25 25.95
N ASP A 77 26.27 13.50 25.78
CA ASP A 77 25.36 14.64 25.64
C ASP A 77 24.48 14.48 24.40
N GLY A 78 23.16 14.64 24.57
CA GLY A 78 22.16 14.36 23.52
C GLY A 78 21.96 12.88 23.16
N GLY A 79 22.67 11.94 23.80
CA GLY A 79 22.50 10.50 23.62
C GLY A 79 21.31 9.94 24.41
N VAL A 80 20.82 8.78 24.00
CA VAL A 80 19.82 8.02 24.76
C VAL A 80 20.50 6.94 25.59
N LEU A 81 20.10 6.80 26.85
CA LEU A 81 20.64 5.79 27.76
C LEU A 81 19.83 4.51 27.69
N LEU A 82 20.52 3.40 27.52
CA LEU A 82 19.99 2.05 27.52
C LEU A 82 20.35 1.38 28.86
N GLY A 83 19.35 0.76 29.48
CA GLY A 83 19.57 0.00 30.71
C GLY A 83 20.26 -1.33 30.41
N SER A 84 21.26 -1.69 31.19
CA SER A 84 22.02 -2.95 31.02
C SER A 84 21.89 -3.86 32.25
N GLY A 85 20.69 -3.90 32.84
CA GLY A 85 20.38 -4.69 34.03
C GLY A 85 21.19 -4.24 35.25
N THR A 86 22.06 -5.12 35.75
CA THR A 86 22.98 -4.82 36.88
C THR A 86 24.31 -4.20 36.43
N GLY A 87 24.54 -4.08 35.12
CA GLY A 87 25.72 -3.44 34.53
C GLY A 87 25.58 -1.92 34.40
N ALA A 88 26.66 -1.25 33.97
CA ALA A 88 26.67 0.18 33.66
C ALA A 88 25.69 0.51 32.53
N VAL A 89 25.09 1.70 32.55
CA VAL A 89 24.22 2.14 31.45
C VAL A 89 25.01 2.21 30.15
N THR A 90 24.38 1.81 29.05
CA THR A 90 24.96 1.90 27.71
C THR A 90 24.38 3.13 27.02
N ALA A 91 25.21 4.10 26.62
CA ALA A 91 24.74 5.29 25.92
C ALA A 91 24.77 5.07 24.39
N MET A 92 23.66 5.31 23.72
CA MET A 92 23.65 5.50 22.27
C MET A 92 24.37 6.81 21.90
N SER A 93 24.90 6.89 20.68
CA SER A 93 25.28 8.19 20.13
C SER A 93 24.06 9.11 20.02
N VAL A 94 24.30 10.41 19.85
CA VAL A 94 23.24 11.32 19.42
C VAL A 94 22.63 10.78 18.12
N LEU A 95 21.31 10.73 18.06
CA LEU A 95 20.60 10.25 16.89
C LEU A 95 20.77 11.23 15.72
N SER A 96 20.98 10.71 14.52
CA SER A 96 20.95 11.51 13.30
C SER A 96 19.53 11.97 12.98
N ASN A 97 19.42 12.99 12.12
CA ASN A 97 18.13 13.53 11.70
C ASN A 97 17.20 12.41 11.22
N GLY A 98 16.00 12.37 11.80
CA GLY A 98 14.97 11.44 11.40
C GLY A 98 15.13 10.00 11.90
N GLN A 99 16.10 9.75 12.78
CA GLN A 99 16.22 8.44 13.41
C GLN A 99 15.23 8.26 14.55
N ILE A 100 14.67 7.05 14.65
CA ILE A 100 13.88 6.59 15.79
C ILE A 100 14.58 5.39 16.42
N ILE A 101 14.30 5.14 17.70
CA ILE A 101 14.81 3.98 18.42
C ILE A 101 13.76 2.87 18.34
N VAL A 102 14.16 1.70 17.87
CA VAL A 102 13.26 0.54 17.71
C VAL A 102 13.81 -0.62 18.52
N GLY A 103 12.97 -1.16 19.40
CA GLY A 103 13.28 -2.38 20.16
C GLY A 103 12.82 -3.64 19.41
N ASP A 104 13.57 -4.73 19.59
CA ASP A 104 13.20 -6.07 19.12
C ASP A 104 12.63 -6.96 20.24
N GLY A 105 12.61 -6.45 21.47
CA GLY A 105 12.15 -7.15 22.68
C GLY A 105 13.18 -8.04 23.36
N THR A 106 14.42 -8.15 22.83
CA THR A 106 15.45 -9.07 23.36
C THR A 106 16.86 -8.47 23.44
N THR A 107 17.21 -7.51 22.60
CA THR A 107 18.53 -6.86 22.54
C THR A 107 18.42 -5.35 22.78
N ASP A 108 19.58 -4.69 22.86
CA ASP A 108 19.62 -3.23 22.94
C ASP A 108 18.94 -2.62 21.69
N PRO A 109 18.06 -1.62 21.86
CA PRO A 109 17.38 -0.99 20.74
C PRO A 109 18.34 -0.41 19.69
N VAL A 110 17.92 -0.45 18.43
CA VAL A 110 18.70 0.07 17.30
C VAL A 110 18.11 1.38 16.79
N ALA A 111 18.99 2.26 16.30
CA ALA A 111 18.57 3.46 15.59
C ALA A 111 18.18 3.10 14.15
N LEU A 112 16.92 3.34 13.79
CA LEU A 112 16.42 3.20 12.43
C LEU A 112 16.24 4.59 11.81
N SER A 113 16.87 4.84 10.66
CA SER A 113 16.62 6.04 9.86
C SER A 113 15.22 5.98 9.25
N ALA A 114 14.22 6.46 10.00
CA ALA A 114 12.83 6.48 9.58
C ALA A 114 12.50 7.70 8.71
N PHE A 115 13.22 8.82 8.88
CA PHE A 115 12.97 10.08 8.18
C PHE A 115 14.26 10.67 7.60
N THR A 116 14.12 11.55 6.61
CA THR A 116 15.23 12.33 6.04
C THR A 116 15.47 13.67 6.76
N ALA A 117 14.63 14.05 7.72
CA ALA A 117 14.71 15.31 8.49
C ALA A 117 14.22 15.16 9.95
N TYR A 118 14.61 16.09 10.85
CA TYR A 118 14.31 16.07 12.29
C TYR A 118 13.06 16.87 12.71
N ASN A 119 12.10 17.08 11.82
CA ASN A 119 10.99 18.02 12.06
C ASN A 119 9.84 17.45 12.91
N GLY A 120 9.99 16.27 13.52
CA GLY A 120 9.00 15.70 14.45
C GLY A 120 7.73 15.15 13.81
N TYR A 121 7.68 15.03 12.47
CA TYR A 121 6.57 14.43 11.75
C TYR A 121 6.96 13.06 11.19
N LEU A 122 6.10 12.05 11.38
CA LEU A 122 6.28 10.75 10.72
C LEU A 122 6.08 10.90 9.22
N LYS A 123 7.19 10.80 8.49
CA LYS A 123 7.24 10.96 7.04
C LYS A 123 7.35 9.61 6.30
N HIS A 124 6.23 9.10 5.81
CA HIS A 124 6.15 8.07 4.75
C HIS A 124 6.72 8.49 3.37
N GLU A 125 7.21 9.73 3.19
CA GLU A 125 7.42 10.34 1.86
C GLU A 125 8.77 10.00 1.18
N LEU A 126 8.96 8.73 0.86
CA LEU A 126 9.42 8.39 -0.49
C LEU A 126 8.63 7.19 -1.03
N GLY A 127 7.36 7.45 -1.37
CA GLY A 127 6.49 6.49 -2.07
C GLY A 127 5.51 5.70 -1.20
N GLY A 128 5.28 6.10 0.05
CA GLY A 128 4.22 5.55 0.90
C GLY A 128 2.82 6.00 0.48
N LEU A 129 1.80 5.46 1.16
CA LEU A 129 0.38 5.78 0.93
C LEU A 129 -0.11 6.65 2.10
N GLU A 130 -0.36 7.93 1.85
CA GLU A 130 -0.81 8.96 2.82
C GLU A 130 -2.28 8.84 3.22
N ALA A 131 -2.89 7.67 3.05
CA ALA A 131 -4.30 7.45 3.25
C ALA A 131 -4.56 6.40 4.32
N ASP A 132 -5.63 6.61 5.07
CA ASP A 132 -6.36 5.50 5.65
C ASP A 132 -6.99 4.69 4.50
N VAL A 133 -6.29 3.64 4.07
CA VAL A 133 -6.74 2.76 2.98
C VAL A 133 -8.08 2.12 3.29
N SER A 134 -8.39 1.92 4.58
CA SER A 134 -9.65 1.32 5.00
C SER A 134 -10.86 2.24 4.78
N ALA A 135 -10.63 3.55 4.55
CA ALA A 135 -11.67 4.51 4.19
C ALA A 135 -12.10 4.44 2.71
N TYR A 136 -11.43 3.62 1.87
CA TYR A 136 -11.72 3.49 0.44
C TYR A 136 -12.38 2.13 0.16
N ASP A 137 -13.42 2.14 -0.68
CA ASP A 137 -14.00 0.94 -1.28
C ASP A 137 -13.36 0.70 -2.66
N GLY A 138 -12.65 -0.42 -2.83
CA GLY A 138 -12.00 -0.80 -4.09
C GLY A 138 -10.52 -0.40 -4.22
N LEU A 139 -10.07 -0.17 -5.48
CA LEU A 139 -8.67 0.14 -5.78
C LEU A 139 -8.33 1.61 -5.47
N VAL A 140 -7.16 1.83 -4.87
CA VAL A 140 -6.60 3.16 -4.61
C VAL A 140 -5.48 3.45 -5.61
N LYS A 141 -5.40 4.70 -6.09
CA LYS A 141 -4.28 5.20 -6.91
C LYS A 141 -3.51 6.26 -6.15
N VAL A 142 -2.21 6.34 -6.45
CA VAL A 142 -1.33 7.42 -6.00
C VAL A 142 -0.94 8.24 -7.21
N SER A 143 -1.25 9.54 -7.19
CA SER A 143 -0.89 10.49 -8.25
C SER A 143 -0.29 11.72 -7.60
N GLY A 144 0.98 12.00 -7.90
CA GLY A 144 1.69 13.18 -7.36
C GLY A 144 1.73 13.21 -5.83
N GLY A 145 1.82 12.06 -5.16
CA GLY A 145 1.83 11.96 -3.69
C GLY A 145 0.46 12.15 -3.02
N SER A 146 -0.62 12.24 -3.79
CA SER A 146 -1.99 12.19 -3.25
C SER A 146 -2.63 10.85 -3.56
N THR A 147 -3.20 10.26 -2.52
CA THR A 147 -3.98 9.03 -2.57
C THR A 147 -5.42 9.36 -2.94
N SER A 148 -6.02 8.60 -3.85
CA SER A 148 -7.44 8.76 -4.19
C SER A 148 -8.01 7.41 -4.61
N ALA A 149 -9.33 7.23 -4.52
CA ALA A 149 -9.97 6.10 -5.20
C ALA A 149 -9.59 6.13 -6.70
N VAL A 150 -9.32 4.96 -7.28
CA VAL A 150 -9.32 4.81 -8.73
C VAL A 150 -10.73 5.15 -9.20
N THR A 151 -10.89 6.30 -9.84
CA THR A 151 -12.15 6.66 -10.48
C THR A 151 -12.42 5.67 -11.61
N ALA A 152 -13.66 5.19 -11.72
CA ALA A 152 -14.07 4.42 -12.90
C ALA A 152 -13.68 5.20 -14.17
N PRO A 153 -13.11 4.56 -15.20
CA PRO A 153 -12.68 5.27 -16.40
C PRO A 153 -13.85 6.05 -17.03
N THR A 154 -13.64 7.33 -17.33
CA THR A 154 -14.58 8.15 -18.11
C THR A 154 -14.31 8.09 -19.62
N GLY A 155 -13.36 7.24 -20.03
CA GLY A 155 -12.92 7.05 -21.42
C GLY A 155 -12.75 5.56 -21.77
N THR A 156 -11.92 5.26 -22.76
CA THR A 156 -11.73 3.89 -23.26
C THR A 156 -11.15 2.99 -22.16
N ILE A 157 -11.89 1.94 -21.80
CA ILE A 157 -11.49 0.95 -20.79
C ILE A 157 -10.41 0.01 -21.35
N VAL A 158 -10.33 -0.11 -22.67
CA VAL A 158 -9.31 -0.90 -23.38
C VAL A 158 -8.32 0.05 -24.06
N GLY A 159 -7.02 -0.25 -24.00
CA GLY A 159 -6.01 0.56 -24.68
C GLY A 159 -6.17 0.54 -26.21
N THR A 160 -5.64 1.55 -26.89
CA THR A 160 -5.72 1.70 -28.35
C THR A 160 -4.44 1.30 -29.09
N SER A 161 -3.35 1.00 -28.37
CA SER A 161 -2.02 0.79 -28.97
C SER A 161 -1.73 -0.66 -29.34
N ASP A 162 -2.36 -1.61 -28.64
CA ASP A 162 -2.08 -3.04 -28.77
C ASP A 162 -3.36 -3.83 -29.10
N SER A 163 -3.20 -5.08 -29.55
CA SER A 163 -4.32 -6.01 -29.73
C SER A 163 -4.89 -6.44 -28.39
N GLN A 164 -6.18 -6.20 -28.17
CA GLN A 164 -6.87 -6.51 -26.92
C GLN A 164 -7.80 -7.71 -27.07
N THR A 165 -7.65 -8.74 -26.22
CA THR A 165 -8.56 -9.89 -26.16
C THR A 165 -9.51 -9.77 -24.96
N LEU A 166 -10.83 -9.72 -25.21
CA LEU A 166 -11.86 -9.54 -24.18
C LEU A 166 -12.60 -10.84 -23.89
N THR A 167 -12.02 -11.71 -23.06
CA THR A 167 -12.61 -13.01 -22.69
C THR A 167 -13.73 -12.86 -21.66
N ASN A 168 -14.85 -13.59 -21.84
CA ASN A 168 -16.01 -13.61 -20.93
C ASN A 168 -16.60 -12.22 -20.64
N LYS A 169 -16.64 -11.34 -21.64
CA LYS A 169 -17.32 -10.04 -21.55
C LYS A 169 -18.49 -9.99 -22.52
N THR A 170 -19.64 -9.54 -22.04
CA THR A 170 -20.81 -9.25 -22.87
C THR A 170 -20.75 -7.80 -23.32
N ILE A 171 -20.71 -7.55 -24.62
CA ILE A 171 -20.82 -6.19 -25.19
C ILE A 171 -22.25 -6.03 -25.70
N THR A 172 -23.09 -5.29 -24.98
CA THR A 172 -24.48 -5.03 -25.38
C THR A 172 -24.52 -3.92 -26.42
N ALA A 173 -25.11 -4.18 -27.59
CA ALA A 173 -25.08 -3.24 -28.72
C ALA A 173 -26.02 -2.02 -28.57
N ALA A 174 -26.84 -1.94 -27.52
CA ALA A 174 -27.79 -0.83 -27.35
C ALA A 174 -27.10 0.55 -27.30
N ASP A 175 -25.91 0.61 -26.67
CA ASP A 175 -25.12 1.84 -26.52
C ASP A 175 -23.67 1.69 -27.03
N ASN A 176 -23.27 0.51 -27.50
CA ASN A 176 -21.92 0.24 -28.00
C ASN A 176 -21.91 0.16 -29.53
N THR A 177 -21.03 0.96 -30.17
CA THR A 177 -20.73 0.81 -31.60
C THR A 177 -19.61 -0.22 -31.79
N LEU A 178 -19.92 -1.35 -32.44
CA LEU A 178 -18.92 -2.37 -32.78
C LEU A 178 -18.55 -2.25 -34.27
N THR A 179 -17.39 -1.64 -34.55
CA THR A 179 -16.83 -1.60 -35.91
C THR A 179 -15.93 -2.81 -36.11
N ILE A 180 -16.38 -3.76 -36.94
CA ILE A 180 -15.56 -4.89 -37.35
C ILE A 180 -14.92 -4.52 -38.68
N ALA A 181 -13.64 -4.13 -38.64
CA ALA A 181 -12.84 -3.84 -39.84
C ALA A 181 -12.38 -5.16 -40.51
N SER A 182 -13.35 -6.01 -40.89
CA SER A 182 -13.10 -7.22 -41.67
C SER A 182 -13.73 -7.09 -43.05
N THR A 183 -13.03 -7.58 -44.06
CA THR A 183 -13.57 -7.77 -45.41
C THR A 183 -14.45 -9.02 -45.51
N ASP A 184 -14.41 -9.91 -44.51
CA ASP A 184 -15.15 -11.16 -44.45
C ASP A 184 -15.71 -11.41 -43.05
N LEU A 185 -17.03 -11.60 -42.95
CA LEU A 185 -17.76 -11.88 -41.69
C LEU A 185 -18.31 -13.31 -41.67
N SER A 186 -17.91 -14.17 -42.60
CA SER A 186 -18.50 -15.50 -42.83
C SER A 186 -18.01 -16.60 -41.90
N ASP A 187 -17.02 -16.32 -41.03
CA ASP A 187 -16.63 -17.26 -39.97
C ASP A 187 -17.67 -17.22 -38.82
N SER A 188 -18.79 -17.85 -39.12
CA SER A 188 -20.06 -17.87 -38.40
C SER A 188 -19.96 -18.39 -36.95
N ALA A 189 -18.82 -18.95 -36.55
CA ALA A 189 -18.64 -19.45 -35.18
C ALA A 189 -18.50 -18.32 -34.14
N SER A 190 -18.14 -17.11 -34.56
CA SER A 190 -17.84 -15.99 -33.63
C SER A 190 -18.84 -14.83 -33.66
N ILE A 191 -19.67 -14.70 -34.70
CA ILE A 191 -20.62 -13.59 -34.87
C ILE A 191 -22.03 -14.14 -35.13
N THR A 192 -22.81 -14.30 -34.06
CA THR A 192 -24.25 -14.61 -34.17
C THR A 192 -25.05 -13.33 -34.37
N LEU A 193 -25.53 -13.09 -35.60
CA LEU A 193 -26.47 -12.00 -35.87
C LEU A 193 -27.85 -12.40 -35.33
N ASN A 194 -28.29 -11.81 -34.22
CA ASN A 194 -29.55 -12.16 -33.56
C ASN A 194 -30.77 -11.82 -34.44
N THR A 195 -31.30 -12.85 -35.13
CA THR A 195 -32.67 -13.14 -35.62
C THR A 195 -33.67 -12.06 -36.06
N ALA A 196 -33.31 -10.78 -36.16
CA ALA A 196 -34.13 -9.79 -36.88
C ALA A 196 -33.79 -9.79 -38.38
N THR A 197 -34.75 -9.45 -39.23
CA THR A 197 -34.53 -9.23 -40.68
C THR A 197 -33.37 -8.26 -40.89
N GLN A 198 -32.31 -8.71 -41.58
CA GLN A 198 -31.16 -7.87 -41.89
C GLN A 198 -31.40 -7.10 -43.19
N THR A 199 -31.28 -5.77 -43.17
CA THR A 199 -31.33 -4.93 -44.37
C THR A 199 -29.91 -4.66 -44.87
N LEU A 200 -29.58 -5.13 -46.08
CA LEU A 200 -28.25 -4.95 -46.69
C LEU A 200 -28.28 -3.77 -47.67
N THR A 201 -27.97 -2.57 -47.19
CA THR A 201 -27.86 -1.37 -48.03
C THR A 201 -26.45 -1.23 -48.62
N ASN A 202 -26.34 -0.97 -49.93
CA ASN A 202 -25.08 -0.74 -50.65
C ASN A 202 -24.04 -1.89 -50.53
N LYS A 203 -24.50 -3.14 -50.45
CA LYS A 203 -23.62 -4.32 -50.46
C LYS A 203 -23.79 -5.10 -51.77
N THR A 204 -22.68 -5.63 -52.30
CA THR A 204 -22.71 -6.63 -53.39
C THR A 204 -22.84 -8.00 -52.76
N ILE A 205 -23.89 -8.75 -53.11
CA ILE A 205 -24.05 -10.16 -52.71
C ILE A 205 -23.56 -11.01 -53.88
N VAL A 206 -22.47 -11.75 -53.71
CA VAL A 206 -21.96 -12.65 -54.74
C VAL A 206 -22.80 -13.92 -54.74
N ALA A 207 -23.75 -14.01 -55.67
CA ALA A 207 -24.72 -15.11 -55.74
C ALA A 207 -24.08 -16.50 -55.98
N ALA A 208 -22.90 -16.57 -56.62
CA ALA A 208 -22.24 -17.86 -56.90
C ALA A 208 -21.95 -18.70 -55.64
N ASN A 209 -21.77 -18.02 -54.50
CA ASN A 209 -21.45 -18.64 -53.22
C ASN A 209 -22.57 -18.50 -52.18
N ASN A 210 -23.71 -17.89 -52.54
CA ASN A 210 -24.80 -17.58 -51.62
C ASN A 210 -26.15 -17.98 -52.21
N THR A 211 -26.94 -18.74 -51.46
CA THR A 211 -28.35 -18.99 -51.82
C THR A 211 -29.17 -17.75 -51.46
N ILE A 212 -29.65 -17.01 -52.47
CA ILE A 212 -30.56 -15.88 -52.29
C ILE A 212 -32.00 -16.37 -52.47
N THR A 213 -32.71 -16.59 -51.38
CA THR A 213 -34.15 -16.94 -51.41
C THR A 213 -34.98 -15.66 -51.37
N MET A 214 -35.58 -15.31 -52.50
CA MET A 214 -36.53 -14.18 -52.57
C MET A 214 -37.96 -14.71 -52.39
N ALA A 215 -38.60 -14.42 -51.26
CA ALA A 215 -40.00 -14.73 -51.02
C ALA A 215 -40.91 -13.64 -51.62
N SER A 216 -40.86 -13.45 -52.94
CA SER A 216 -41.79 -12.55 -53.65
C SER A 216 -42.61 -13.31 -54.70
N THR A 217 -43.89 -12.98 -54.79
CA THR A 217 -44.77 -13.42 -55.89
C THR A 217 -44.65 -12.53 -57.14
N ASP A 218 -44.01 -11.36 -57.01
CA ASP A 218 -43.81 -10.39 -58.08
C ASP A 218 -42.39 -9.79 -58.04
N LEU A 219 -41.65 -9.95 -59.12
CA LEU A 219 -40.29 -9.42 -59.27
C LEU A 219 -40.27 -8.12 -60.10
N SER A 220 -41.43 -7.66 -60.59
CA SER A 220 -41.54 -6.52 -61.49
C SER A 220 -41.29 -5.17 -60.82
N ASP A 221 -41.35 -5.09 -59.49
CA ASP A 221 -41.11 -3.85 -58.73
C ASP A 221 -39.62 -3.61 -58.44
N THR A 222 -38.73 -4.19 -59.23
CA THR A 222 -37.27 -4.09 -59.06
C THR A 222 -36.61 -3.43 -60.26
N ALA A 223 -36.29 -2.14 -60.13
CA ALA A 223 -35.46 -1.42 -61.10
C ALA A 223 -33.98 -1.93 -61.18
N SER A 224 -33.65 -3.14 -60.70
CA SER A 224 -32.25 -3.59 -60.63
C SER A 224 -31.96 -5.10 -60.71
N ILE A 225 -32.95 -6.00 -60.90
CA ILE A 225 -32.60 -7.42 -61.13
C ILE A 225 -32.14 -7.58 -62.59
N THR A 226 -30.84 -7.43 -62.83
CA THR A 226 -30.20 -7.78 -64.10
C THR A 226 -29.86 -9.27 -64.08
N LEU A 227 -30.66 -10.08 -64.78
CA LEU A 227 -30.37 -11.51 -64.98
C LEU A 227 -29.35 -11.63 -66.13
N ASN A 228 -28.07 -11.77 -65.80
CA ASN A 228 -26.98 -11.71 -66.79
C ASN A 228 -26.77 -12.99 -67.61
N ALA A 229 -27.64 -13.99 -67.49
CA ALA A 229 -27.50 -15.22 -68.27
C ALA A 229 -28.07 -15.01 -69.67
N ALA A 230 -27.38 -15.57 -70.67
CA ALA A 230 -27.78 -15.48 -72.07
C ALA A 230 -29.12 -16.17 -72.39
N VAL A 231 -29.63 -17.01 -71.50
CA VAL A 231 -30.92 -17.71 -71.61
C VAL A 231 -31.57 -17.80 -70.23
N GLN A 232 -32.83 -17.38 -70.13
CA GLN A 232 -33.65 -17.56 -68.94
C GLN A 232 -34.70 -18.64 -69.20
N THR A 233 -34.70 -19.71 -68.40
CA THR A 233 -35.75 -20.74 -68.46
C THR A 233 -36.87 -20.38 -67.48
N LEU A 234 -38.06 -20.06 -67.99
CA LEU A 234 -39.24 -19.75 -67.17
C LEU A 234 -40.18 -20.96 -67.16
N THR A 235 -40.23 -21.67 -66.03
CA THR A 235 -41.16 -22.80 -65.85
C THR A 235 -42.43 -22.33 -65.14
N ASN A 236 -43.60 -22.65 -65.69
CA ASN A 236 -44.91 -22.40 -65.06
C ASN A 236 -45.20 -20.91 -64.76
N LYS A 237 -44.79 -20.01 -65.66
CA LYS A 237 -45.02 -18.56 -65.55
C LYS A 237 -45.92 -18.07 -66.68
N THR A 238 -46.79 -17.11 -66.38
CA THR A 238 -47.57 -16.37 -67.39
C THR A 238 -46.76 -15.18 -67.86
N ILE A 239 -46.53 -15.08 -69.18
CA ILE A 239 -45.93 -13.90 -69.80
C ILE A 239 -47.07 -13.12 -70.46
N SER A 240 -47.32 -11.89 -70.01
CA SER A 240 -48.31 -11.01 -70.65
C SER A 240 -47.72 -10.36 -71.89
N ALA A 241 -48.30 -10.62 -73.07
CA ALA A 241 -47.86 -10.01 -74.32
C ALA A 241 -48.12 -8.50 -74.39
N ALA A 242 -49.05 -7.97 -73.59
CA ALA A 242 -49.43 -6.55 -73.63
C ALA A 242 -48.26 -5.60 -73.31
N ASN A 243 -47.32 -6.06 -72.48
CA ASN A 243 -46.19 -5.26 -71.99
C ASN A 243 -44.82 -5.86 -72.35
N ASN A 244 -44.78 -6.94 -73.14
CA ASN A 244 -43.55 -7.65 -73.49
C ASN A 244 -43.47 -7.87 -74.99
N THR A 245 -42.29 -7.67 -75.57
CA THR A 245 -42.01 -8.12 -76.95
C THR A 245 -41.62 -9.59 -76.92
N ILE A 246 -42.49 -10.47 -77.42
CA ILE A 246 -42.22 -11.91 -77.51
C ILE A 246 -41.75 -12.21 -78.93
N THR A 247 -40.48 -12.60 -79.08
CA THR A 247 -39.93 -13.07 -80.36
C THR A 247 -39.82 -14.60 -80.33
N ILE A 248 -40.56 -15.29 -81.20
CA ILE A 248 -40.50 -16.74 -81.34
C ILE A 248 -39.72 -17.06 -82.61
N ALA A 249 -38.50 -17.61 -82.46
CA ALA A 249 -37.62 -17.88 -83.60
C ALA A 249 -38.12 -19.06 -84.47
N SER A 250 -38.76 -20.06 -83.86
CA SER A 250 -39.42 -21.16 -84.58
C SER A 250 -40.50 -21.79 -83.70
N ILE A 251 -41.54 -22.34 -84.35
CA ILE A 251 -42.59 -23.11 -83.68
C ILE A 251 -42.47 -24.55 -84.16
N ASN A 252 -42.08 -25.46 -83.27
CA ASN A 252 -41.92 -26.88 -83.64
C ASN A 252 -43.25 -27.65 -83.61
N ASN A 253 -44.22 -27.21 -82.79
CA ASN A 253 -45.55 -27.83 -82.70
C ASN A 253 -46.61 -26.73 -82.53
N LEU A 254 -47.22 -26.30 -83.64
CA LEU A 254 -48.37 -25.41 -83.58
C LEU A 254 -49.62 -26.26 -83.35
N LEU A 255 -50.23 -26.12 -82.17
CA LEU A 255 -51.54 -26.70 -81.90
C LEU A 255 -52.59 -25.69 -82.37
N LEU A 256 -53.12 -25.91 -83.58
CA LEU A 256 -54.26 -25.15 -84.10
C LEU A 256 -55.54 -25.74 -83.52
N ASP A 257 -56.45 -24.89 -83.04
CA ASP A 257 -57.81 -25.31 -82.74
C ASP A 257 -58.48 -25.78 -84.04
N PRO A 258 -58.95 -27.03 -84.14
CA PRO A 258 -59.56 -27.56 -85.37
C PRO A 258 -60.81 -26.79 -85.84
N GLY A 259 -61.34 -25.84 -85.06
CA GLY A 259 -62.49 -25.00 -85.44
C GLY A 259 -62.18 -23.66 -86.11
N GLN A 260 -60.91 -23.32 -86.39
CA GLN A 260 -60.53 -22.01 -86.96
C GLN A 260 -59.74 -22.22 -88.27
N GLN A 261 -60.44 -22.51 -89.37
CA GLN A 261 -59.95 -22.28 -90.73
C GLN A 261 -60.74 -21.15 -91.39
#